data_AF-A0A285VDJ8-F1
#
_entry.id   AF-A0A285VDJ8-F1
#
_cell.length_a   1.000
_cell.length_b   1.000
_cell.length_c   1.000
_cell.angle_alpha   90.00
_cell.angle_beta   90.00
_cell.angle_gamma   90.00
#
_symmetry.space_group_name_H-M   'P 1'
#
loop_
_entity.id
_entity.type
_entity.pdbx_description
1 polymer ?
#
loop_
_entity_poly.entity_id
_entity_poly.type
_entity_poly.pdbx_seq_one_letter_code
_entity_poly.pdbx_strand_id
1 'polypeptide(L)'
;MTESEQRALARPVAFSGNRVLDADRPGAPAPAVDWADVERRGRRTMLALPALVIGLGASRVLLTGDYAGLHGPAARWLLVAVAVGVLAVPLAAATVPGLRARQDTAARVQHALRAHVDPGPALRARVDVLARRSLRLRWMGRALPILPLSVLVQTDWDRPSALPAAGVLVAAYAALAVWHSRQLAAAHRWSADPAGPSRFPPPVPWWEPWLGGRRLLALLAAYVLVVVLVVL
;
A
#
# COMPACT_ATOMS: atom_id res chain seq x y z
N MET A 1 -23.61 66.07 4.34
CA MET A 1 -22.72 64.98 4.79
C MET A 1 -23.59 63.92 5.43
N THR A 2 -23.91 62.89 4.67
CA THR A 2 -24.93 61.88 5.01
C THR A 2 -24.26 60.52 5.21
N GLU A 3 -24.74 59.74 6.18
CA GLU A 3 -24.28 58.38 6.53
C GLU A 3 -24.20 57.39 5.35
N SER A 4 -24.79 57.74 4.20
CA SER A 4 -24.76 56.97 2.96
C SER A 4 -23.39 56.91 2.27
N GLU A 5 -22.48 57.86 2.51
CA GLU A 5 -21.13 57.84 1.88
C GLU A 5 -20.11 56.98 2.62
N GLN A 6 -20.30 56.69 3.91
CA GLN A 6 -19.35 55.87 4.68
C GLN A 6 -19.45 54.36 4.41
N ARG A 7 -20.54 53.88 3.78
CA ARG A 7 -20.71 52.44 3.46
C ARG A 7 -20.07 52.00 2.15
N ALA A 8 -19.48 52.91 1.36
CA ALA A 8 -18.92 52.59 0.05
C ALA A 8 -17.45 52.09 0.08
N LEU A 9 -16.77 52.09 1.24
CA LEU A 9 -15.34 51.74 1.34
C LEU A 9 -15.02 50.38 1.98
N ALA A 10 -16.03 49.59 2.37
CA ALA A 10 -15.81 48.24 2.90
C ALA A 10 -16.02 47.17 1.82
N ARG A 11 -15.16 47.13 0.79
CA ARG A 11 -15.02 45.91 -0.02
C ARG A 11 -14.09 44.95 0.73
N PRO A 12 -14.55 43.76 1.16
CA PRO A 12 -13.63 42.71 1.56
C PRO A 12 -12.85 42.30 0.31
N VAL A 13 -11.57 42.68 0.27
CA VAL A 13 -10.62 42.13 -0.69
C VAL A 13 -10.57 40.63 -0.42
N ALA A 14 -11.14 39.86 -1.34
CA ALA A 14 -11.01 38.42 -1.34
C ALA A 14 -9.50 38.10 -1.37
N PHE A 15 -8.98 37.65 -0.24
CA PHE A 15 -7.60 37.21 -0.06
C PHE A 15 -7.43 35.86 -0.78
N SER A 16 -7.43 35.91 -2.10
CA SER A 16 -7.07 34.83 -3.00
C SER A 16 -5.62 35.07 -3.42
N GLY A 17 -4.68 34.56 -2.64
CA GLY A 17 -3.27 34.64 -2.99
C GLY A 17 -2.34 34.09 -1.93
N ASN A 18 -1.68 32.98 -2.26
CA ASN A 18 -0.36 32.60 -1.73
C ASN A 18 -0.27 32.06 -0.30
N ARG A 19 -0.85 30.88 -0.05
CA ARG A 19 -0.38 29.97 1.02
C ARG A 19 1.02 29.39 0.77
N VAL A 20 1.61 29.63 -0.40
CA VAL A 20 2.90 29.05 -0.81
C VAL A 20 4.09 29.92 -0.34
N LEU A 21 3.88 31.19 0.04
CA LEU A 21 4.97 32.11 0.40
C LEU A 21 5.24 32.26 1.90
N ASP A 22 4.39 31.71 2.78
CA ASP A 22 4.62 31.74 4.24
C ASP A 22 5.36 30.49 4.78
N ALA A 23 5.69 29.53 3.92
CA ALA A 23 6.38 28.30 4.32
C ALA A 23 7.87 28.50 4.66
N ASP A 24 8.45 29.65 4.31
CA ASP A 24 9.87 29.96 4.49
C ASP A 24 10.17 30.93 5.65
N ARG A 25 9.22 31.20 6.55
CA ARG A 25 9.58 31.87 7.82
C ARG A 25 10.41 30.90 8.67
N PRO A 26 11.69 31.21 8.96
CA PRO A 26 12.45 30.43 9.93
C PRO A 26 11.77 30.58 11.30
N GLY A 27 11.16 29.49 11.79
CA GLY A 27 10.44 29.46 13.07
C GLY A 27 8.92 29.32 12.97
N ALA A 28 8.32 29.22 11.77
CA ALA A 28 6.93 28.78 11.68
C ALA A 28 6.83 27.31 12.15
N PRO A 29 6.01 26.98 13.16
CA PRO A 29 5.84 25.60 13.59
C PRO A 29 5.36 24.77 12.41
N ALA A 30 6.05 23.67 12.11
CA ALA A 30 5.65 22.76 11.05
C ALA A 30 4.15 22.44 11.20
N PRO A 31 3.36 22.47 10.10
CA PRO A 31 1.91 22.32 10.18
C PRO A 31 1.58 21.05 10.96
N ALA A 32 0.87 21.21 12.08
CA ALA A 32 0.51 20.11 12.94
C ALA A 32 -0.35 19.11 12.14
N VAL A 33 0.16 17.89 11.96
CA VAL A 33 -0.57 16.84 11.25
C VAL A 33 -1.78 16.42 12.06
N ASP A 34 -2.98 16.51 11.46
CA ASP A 34 -4.20 15.94 12.01
C ASP A 34 -4.17 14.42 11.89
N TRP A 35 -3.62 13.76 12.91
CA TRP A 35 -3.51 12.31 12.97
C TRP A 35 -4.88 11.61 13.02
N ALA A 36 -5.91 12.25 13.58
CA ALA A 36 -7.25 11.67 13.61
C ALA A 36 -7.83 11.58 12.19
N ASP A 37 -7.57 12.58 11.35
CA ASP A 37 -7.97 12.52 9.96
C ASP A 37 -7.19 11.49 9.14
N VAL A 38 -5.88 11.37 9.38
CA VAL A 38 -5.04 10.32 8.78
C VAL A 38 -5.59 8.93 9.10
N GLU A 39 -6.00 8.67 10.33
CA GLU A 39 -6.60 7.41 10.74
C GLU A 39 -7.95 7.17 10.07
N ARG A 40 -8.82 8.18 9.99
CA ARG A 40 -10.12 8.08 9.28
C ARG A 40 -9.91 7.70 7.82
N ARG A 41 -8.98 8.37 7.12
CA ARG A 41 -8.65 8.05 5.73
C ARG A 41 -8.04 6.66 5.62
N GLY A 42 -7.14 6.30 6.53
CA GLY A 42 -6.53 4.97 6.63
C GLY A 42 -7.58 3.87 6.65
N ARG A 43 -8.58 4.01 7.54
CA ARG A 43 -9.71 3.06 7.63
C ARG A 43 -10.51 2.95 6.35
N ARG A 44 -10.80 4.06 5.66
CA ARG A 44 -11.50 4.03 4.35
C ARG A 44 -10.68 3.29 3.29
N THR A 45 -9.36 3.49 3.26
CA THR A 45 -8.47 2.83 2.31
C THR A 45 -8.22 1.35 2.62
N MET A 46 -8.66 0.84 3.78
CA MET A 46 -8.46 -0.58 4.13
C MET A 46 -9.21 -1.54 3.23
N LEU A 47 -10.34 -1.12 2.65
CA LEU A 47 -11.10 -1.94 1.72
C LEU A 47 -10.41 -2.08 0.35
N ALA A 48 -9.42 -1.24 0.05
CA ALA A 48 -8.68 -1.32 -1.21
C ALA A 48 -7.89 -2.62 -1.33
N LEU A 49 -7.30 -3.13 -0.24
CA LEU A 49 -6.55 -4.40 -0.26
C LEU A 49 -7.47 -5.61 -0.47
N PRO A 50 -8.58 -5.80 0.27
CA PRO A 50 -9.60 -6.80 -0.04
C PRO A 50 -10.12 -6.69 -1.46
N ALA A 51 -10.48 -5.49 -1.93
CA ALA A 51 -10.97 -5.30 -3.29
C ALA A 51 -9.93 -5.74 -4.34
N LEU A 52 -8.65 -5.41 -4.12
CA LEU A 52 -7.56 -5.85 -4.99
C LEU A 52 -7.41 -7.38 -4.98
N VAL A 53 -7.40 -8.01 -3.80
CA VAL A 53 -7.26 -9.47 -3.67
C VAL A 53 -8.43 -10.19 -4.36
N ILE A 54 -9.67 -9.74 -4.12
CA ILE A 54 -10.86 -10.31 -4.73
C ILE A 54 -10.85 -10.11 -6.24
N GLY A 55 -10.53 -8.90 -6.71
CA GLY A 55 -10.45 -8.58 -8.14
C GLY A 55 -9.42 -9.45 -8.86
N LEU A 56 -8.21 -9.57 -8.29
CA LEU A 56 -7.15 -10.42 -8.84
C LEU A 56 -7.56 -11.90 -8.86
N GLY A 57 -8.17 -12.39 -7.78
CA GLY A 57 -8.63 -13.78 -7.70
C GLY A 57 -9.78 -14.09 -8.65
N ALA A 58 -10.75 -13.19 -8.77
CA ALA A 58 -11.86 -13.29 -9.70
C ALA A 58 -11.38 -13.27 -11.15
N SER A 59 -10.50 -12.33 -11.51
CA SER A 59 -9.87 -12.29 -12.83
C SER A 59 -9.16 -13.62 -13.14
N ARG A 60 -8.40 -14.18 -12.20
CA ARG A 60 -7.73 -15.47 -12.40
C ARG A 60 -8.73 -16.60 -12.68
N VAL A 61 -9.77 -16.75 -11.84
CA VAL A 61 -10.80 -17.78 -12.02
C VAL A 61 -11.54 -17.62 -13.35
N LEU A 62 -11.83 -16.39 -13.78
CA LEU A 62 -12.51 -16.13 -15.06
C LEU A 62 -11.62 -16.46 -16.26
N LEU A 63 -10.32 -16.20 -16.16
CA LEU A 63 -9.35 -16.41 -17.25
C LEU A 63 -8.95 -17.87 -17.41
N THR A 64 -8.68 -18.58 -16.31
CA THR A 64 -8.15 -19.95 -16.36
C THR A 64 -9.17 -21.01 -15.96
N GLY A 65 -10.27 -20.65 -15.31
CA GLY A 65 -11.18 -21.61 -14.68
C GLY A 65 -10.68 -22.17 -13.34
N ASP A 66 -9.50 -21.73 -12.90
CA ASP A 66 -8.74 -22.36 -11.81
C ASP A 66 -8.27 -21.36 -10.76
N TYR A 67 -8.10 -21.84 -9.53
CA TYR A 67 -7.56 -21.06 -8.43
C TYR A 67 -6.77 -21.94 -7.47
N ALA A 68 -5.47 -21.62 -7.29
CA ALA A 68 -4.56 -22.36 -6.40
C ALA A 68 -4.53 -23.89 -6.64
N GLY A 69 -4.63 -24.34 -7.90
CA GLY A 69 -4.62 -25.76 -8.28
C GLY A 69 -5.98 -26.45 -8.20
N LEU A 70 -7.02 -25.76 -7.72
CA LEU A 70 -8.40 -26.23 -7.80
C LEU A 70 -9.05 -25.75 -9.09
N HIS A 71 -9.93 -26.58 -9.65
CA HIS A 71 -10.62 -26.35 -10.92
C HIS A 71 -12.13 -26.22 -10.71
N GLY A 72 -12.81 -25.48 -11.59
CA GLY A 72 -14.27 -25.46 -11.68
C GLY A 72 -14.97 -24.94 -10.40
N PRO A 73 -16.01 -25.63 -9.87
CA PRO A 73 -16.76 -25.17 -8.70
C PRO A 73 -15.90 -25.02 -7.44
N ALA A 74 -14.91 -25.88 -7.25
CA ALA A 74 -14.02 -25.84 -6.10
C ALA A 74 -13.17 -24.56 -6.08
N ALA A 75 -12.68 -24.13 -7.25
CA ALA A 75 -11.96 -22.85 -7.41
C ALA A 75 -12.81 -21.66 -6.98
N ARG A 76 -14.11 -21.66 -7.35
CA ARG A 76 -15.06 -20.59 -7.01
C ARG A 76 -15.34 -20.55 -5.52
N TRP A 77 -15.58 -21.70 -4.89
CA TRP A 77 -15.79 -21.77 -3.44
C TRP A 77 -14.57 -21.35 -2.65
N LEU A 78 -13.36 -21.72 -3.10
CA LEU A 78 -12.13 -21.24 -2.49
C LEU A 78 -11.98 -19.72 -2.62
N LEU A 79 -12.28 -19.15 -3.80
CA LEU A 79 -12.27 -17.69 -3.98
C LEU A 79 -13.27 -17.00 -3.04
N VAL A 80 -14.48 -17.53 -2.88
CA VAL A 80 -15.48 -17.01 -1.94
C VAL A 80 -14.96 -17.09 -0.51
N ALA A 81 -14.37 -18.21 -0.09
CA ALA A 81 -13.80 -18.37 1.24
C ALA A 81 -12.66 -17.35 1.50
N VAL A 82 -11.77 -17.16 0.52
CA VAL A 82 -10.71 -16.14 0.59
C VAL A 82 -11.30 -14.73 0.66
N ALA A 83 -12.30 -14.41 -0.16
CA ALA A 83 -12.97 -13.12 -0.14
C ALA A 83 -13.59 -12.83 1.23
N VAL A 84 -14.31 -13.80 1.80
CA VAL A 84 -14.89 -13.71 3.14
C VAL A 84 -13.80 -13.52 4.20
N GLY A 85 -12.74 -14.32 4.17
CA GLY A 85 -11.64 -14.22 5.13
C GLY A 85 -10.93 -12.87 5.07
N VAL A 86 -10.67 -12.34 3.88
CA VAL A 86 -9.99 -11.05 3.71
C VAL A 86 -10.90 -9.88 4.07
N LEU A 87 -12.22 -9.97 3.84
CA LEU A 87 -13.21 -8.99 4.28
C LEU A 87 -13.49 -9.07 5.79
N ALA A 88 -13.32 -10.24 6.41
CA ALA A 88 -13.48 -10.41 7.85
C ALA A 88 -12.46 -9.58 8.64
N VAL A 89 -11.25 -9.35 8.11
CA VAL A 89 -10.21 -8.57 8.80
C VAL A 89 -10.61 -7.11 9.07
N PRO A 90 -11.03 -6.30 8.07
CA PRO A 90 -11.49 -4.93 8.34
C PRO A 90 -12.77 -4.91 9.19
N LEU A 91 -13.66 -5.90 9.04
CA LEU A 91 -14.86 -6.01 9.87
C LEU A 91 -14.52 -6.31 11.35
N ALA A 92 -13.64 -7.28 11.59
CA ALA A 92 -13.17 -7.62 12.93
C ALA A 92 -12.43 -6.45 13.58
N ALA A 93 -11.72 -5.64 12.80
CA ALA A 93 -11.07 -4.46 13.34
C ALA A 93 -12.05 -3.31 13.67
N ALA A 94 -13.25 -3.30 13.10
CA ALA A 94 -14.30 -2.36 13.51
C ALA A 94 -14.85 -2.71 14.90
N THR A 95 -14.85 -4.00 15.27
CA THR A 95 -15.43 -4.50 16.53
C THR A 95 -14.41 -4.75 17.63
N VAL A 96 -13.17 -5.11 17.29
CA VAL A 96 -12.11 -5.46 18.26
C VAL A 96 -11.18 -4.26 18.51
N PRO A 97 -11.20 -3.64 19.71
CA PRO A 97 -10.42 -2.43 20.00
C PRO A 97 -8.91 -2.60 19.79
N GLY A 98 -8.37 -3.78 20.12
CA GLY A 98 -6.94 -4.07 19.94
C GLY A 98 -6.51 -4.10 18.47
N LEU A 99 -7.37 -4.60 17.58
CA LEU A 99 -7.11 -4.59 16.14
C LEU A 99 -7.21 -3.17 15.58
N ARG A 100 -8.20 -2.40 16.03
CA ARG A 100 -8.37 -0.99 15.67
C ARG A 100 -7.14 -0.16 16.03
N ALA A 101 -6.63 -0.29 17.26
CA ALA A 101 -5.43 0.43 17.70
C ALA A 101 -4.18 0.07 16.87
N ARG A 102 -4.03 -1.21 16.51
CA ARG A 102 -2.94 -1.66 15.62
C ARG A 102 -3.06 -1.07 14.22
N GLN A 103 -4.29 -0.98 13.71
CA GLN A 103 -4.61 -0.39 12.42
C GLN A 103 -4.34 1.11 12.37
N ASP A 104 -4.80 1.85 13.37
CA ASP A 104 -4.55 3.28 13.49
C ASP A 104 -3.04 3.56 13.59
N THR A 105 -2.31 2.74 14.35
CA THR A 105 -0.85 2.81 14.39
C THR A 105 -0.20 2.53 13.02
N ALA A 106 -0.67 1.52 12.30
CA ALA A 106 -0.17 1.22 10.96
C ALA A 106 -0.46 2.36 9.97
N ALA A 107 -1.62 3.00 10.06
CA ALA A 107 -1.98 4.16 9.25
C ALA A 107 -1.06 5.35 9.54
N ARG A 108 -0.80 5.67 10.82
CA ARG A 108 0.14 6.72 11.22
C ARG A 108 1.55 6.45 10.69
N VAL A 109 2.06 5.21 10.87
CA VAL A 109 3.40 4.80 10.42
C VAL A 109 3.52 4.88 8.89
N GLN A 110 2.52 4.41 8.14
CA GLN A 110 2.53 4.51 6.68
C GLN A 110 2.42 5.96 6.20
N HIS A 111 1.60 6.77 6.85
CA HIS A 111 1.47 8.18 6.52
C HIS A 111 2.77 8.94 6.79
N ALA A 112 3.37 8.76 7.97
CA ALA A 112 4.65 9.33 8.33
C ALA A 112 5.74 9.01 7.30
N LEU A 113 5.80 7.74 6.85
CA LEU A 113 6.73 7.32 5.80
C LEU A 113 6.49 8.06 4.47
N ARG A 114 5.23 8.11 4.01
CA ARG A 114 4.87 8.69 2.70
C ARG A 114 4.97 10.21 2.66
N ALA A 115 4.44 10.85 3.70
CA ALA A 115 4.39 12.30 3.86
C ALA A 115 5.69 12.88 4.45
N HIS A 116 6.61 12.01 4.89
CA HIS A 116 7.90 12.40 5.45
C HIS A 116 7.75 13.31 6.69
N VAL A 117 6.87 12.92 7.61
CA VAL A 117 6.60 13.66 8.85
C VAL A 117 6.99 12.82 10.06
N ASP A 118 7.48 13.46 11.11
CA ASP A 118 7.80 12.81 12.38
C ASP A 118 6.52 12.32 13.09
N PRO A 119 6.34 10.99 13.29
CA PRO A 119 5.19 10.44 14.00
C PRO A 119 5.28 10.53 15.53
N GLY A 120 6.39 11.07 16.06
CA GLY A 120 6.69 11.12 17.49
C GLY A 120 7.54 9.95 17.99
N PRO A 121 8.10 10.07 19.21
CA PRO A 121 9.18 9.20 19.70
C PRO A 121 8.80 7.71 19.75
N ALA A 122 7.54 7.38 20.09
CA ALA A 122 7.07 6.00 20.21
C ALA A 122 6.99 5.25 18.86
N LEU A 123 6.90 5.97 17.74
CA LEU A 123 6.62 5.38 16.42
C LEU A 123 7.78 5.52 15.41
N ARG A 124 8.76 6.40 15.65
CA ARG A 124 9.94 6.60 14.79
C ARG A 124 10.63 5.27 14.43
N ALA A 125 10.93 4.45 15.45
CA ALA A 125 11.57 3.15 15.25
C ALA A 125 10.74 2.20 14.36
N ARG A 126 9.40 2.28 14.42
CA ARG A 126 8.52 1.46 13.57
C ARG A 126 8.55 1.92 12.12
N VAL A 127 8.65 3.22 11.87
CA VAL A 127 8.84 3.76 10.50
C VAL A 127 10.20 3.35 9.95
N ASP A 128 11.26 3.41 10.77
CA ASP A 128 12.61 2.98 10.35
C ASP A 128 12.64 1.49 9.96
N VAL A 129 12.00 0.64 10.76
CA VAL A 129 11.84 -0.79 10.45
C VAL A 129 11.01 -0.99 9.17
N LEU A 130 9.93 -0.23 8.99
CA LEU A 130 9.12 -0.33 7.78
C LEU A 130 9.90 0.09 6.53
N ALA A 131 10.58 1.24 6.57
CA ALA A 131 11.40 1.74 5.47
C ALA A 131 12.48 0.71 5.08
N ARG A 132 13.21 0.20 6.07
CA ARG A 132 14.23 -0.84 5.87
C ARG A 132 13.65 -2.10 5.22
N ARG A 133 12.53 -2.62 5.72
CA ARG A 133 11.87 -3.81 5.16
C ARG A 133 11.41 -3.57 3.73
N SER A 134 10.82 -2.42 3.43
CA SER A 134 10.40 -2.05 2.07
C SER A 134 11.59 -2.04 1.11
N LEU A 135 12.72 -1.46 1.50
CA LEU A 135 13.94 -1.46 0.66
C LEU A 135 14.51 -2.86 0.43
N ARG A 136 14.46 -3.74 1.44
CA ARG A 136 14.88 -5.14 1.30
C ARG A 136 13.97 -5.94 0.37
N LEU A 137 12.67 -5.66 0.39
CA LEU A 137 11.66 -6.30 -0.46
C LEU A 137 11.55 -5.67 -1.86
N ARG A 138 12.43 -4.73 -2.23
CA ARG A 138 12.41 -4.07 -3.56
C ARG A 138 12.42 -5.06 -4.75
N TRP A 139 13.03 -6.23 -4.56
CA TRP A 139 13.10 -7.26 -5.59
C TRP A 139 11.73 -7.85 -5.92
N MET A 140 10.79 -7.87 -4.96
CA MET A 140 9.44 -8.39 -5.15
C MET A 140 8.67 -7.54 -6.17
N GLY A 141 8.93 -6.22 -6.23
CA GLY A 141 8.41 -5.34 -7.28
C GLY A 141 8.90 -5.71 -8.69
N ARG A 142 10.09 -6.32 -8.83
CA ARG A 142 10.60 -6.81 -10.12
C ARG A 142 9.99 -8.15 -10.54
N ALA A 143 9.59 -8.97 -9.56
CA ALA A 143 8.90 -10.23 -9.81
C ALA A 143 7.39 -10.05 -10.05
N LEU A 144 6.83 -8.89 -9.65
CA LEU A 144 5.42 -8.55 -9.80
C LEU A 144 4.81 -8.82 -11.20
N PRO A 145 5.47 -8.48 -12.33
CA PRO A 145 4.91 -8.73 -13.66
C PRO A 145 4.91 -10.21 -14.09
N ILE A 146 5.67 -11.09 -13.43
CA ILE A 146 5.75 -12.51 -13.81
C ILE A 146 4.41 -13.22 -13.59
N LEU A 147 3.73 -12.89 -12.49
CA LEU A 147 2.44 -13.49 -12.13
C LEU A 147 1.30 -13.18 -13.12
N PRO A 148 1.03 -11.93 -13.53
CA PRO A 148 -0.01 -11.66 -14.52
C PRO A 148 0.36 -12.24 -15.88
N LEU A 149 1.63 -12.21 -16.27
CA LEU A 149 2.07 -12.81 -17.54
C LEU A 149 1.81 -14.31 -17.57
N SER A 150 2.10 -15.04 -16.48
CA SER A 150 1.83 -16.49 -16.45
C SER A 150 0.34 -16.80 -16.52
N VAL A 151 -0.52 -15.97 -15.93
CA VAL A 151 -1.98 -16.11 -16.05
C VAL A 151 -2.46 -15.84 -17.47
N LEU A 152 -1.95 -14.79 -18.11
CA LEU A 152 -2.33 -14.43 -19.48
C LEU A 152 -1.93 -15.50 -20.51
N VAL A 153 -0.78 -16.17 -20.30
CA VAL A 153 -0.33 -17.29 -21.15
C VAL A 153 -1.23 -18.52 -20.98
N GLN A 154 -1.78 -18.75 -19.79
CA GLN A 154 -2.69 -19.86 -19.49
C GLN A 154 -4.17 -19.54 -19.81
N THR A 155 -4.45 -18.34 -20.31
CA THR A 155 -5.83 -17.88 -20.54
C THR A 155 -6.43 -18.56 -21.76
N ASP A 156 -7.66 -19.04 -21.59
CA ASP A 156 -8.52 -19.47 -22.68
C ASP A 156 -9.20 -18.24 -23.32
N TRP A 157 -8.64 -17.77 -24.43
CA TRP A 157 -9.04 -16.52 -25.09
C TRP A 157 -10.36 -16.62 -25.85
N ASP A 158 -10.89 -17.83 -26.05
CA ASP A 158 -12.15 -18.04 -26.76
C ASP A 158 -13.37 -17.67 -25.90
N ARG A 159 -13.17 -17.43 -24.59
CA ARG A 159 -14.23 -17.04 -23.67
C ARG A 159 -14.58 -15.56 -23.80
N PRO A 160 -15.88 -15.19 -23.82
CA PRO A 160 -16.30 -13.79 -23.90
C PRO A 160 -15.88 -12.96 -22.69
N SER A 161 -15.60 -13.60 -21.55
CA SER A 161 -15.12 -12.93 -20.33
C SER A 161 -13.61 -12.69 -20.31
N ALA A 162 -12.83 -13.22 -21.26
CA ALA A 162 -11.37 -13.19 -21.20
C ALA A 162 -10.81 -11.76 -21.30
N LEU A 163 -11.24 -10.98 -22.30
CA LEU A 163 -10.79 -9.59 -22.49
C LEU A 163 -11.06 -8.69 -21.27
N PRO A 164 -12.30 -8.58 -20.73
CA PRO A 164 -12.54 -7.74 -19.57
C PRO A 164 -11.80 -8.23 -18.32
N ALA A 165 -11.70 -9.55 -18.11
CA ALA A 165 -10.97 -10.11 -16.96
C ALA A 165 -9.46 -9.84 -17.04
N ALA A 166 -8.87 -9.93 -18.25
CA ALA A 166 -7.48 -9.57 -18.51
C ALA A 166 -7.24 -8.07 -18.29
N GLY A 167 -8.16 -7.21 -18.74
CA GLY A 167 -8.11 -5.77 -18.49
C GLY A 167 -8.08 -5.45 -16.98
N VAL A 168 -8.96 -6.07 -16.20
CA VAL A 168 -8.99 -5.92 -14.73
C VAL A 168 -7.69 -6.43 -14.09
N LEU A 169 -7.18 -7.59 -14.54
CA LEU A 169 -5.93 -8.16 -14.05
C LEU A 169 -4.76 -7.20 -14.27
N VAL A 170 -4.59 -6.72 -15.50
CA VAL A 170 -3.50 -5.81 -15.88
C VAL A 170 -3.62 -4.48 -15.12
N ALA A 171 -4.82 -3.91 -15.04
CA ALA A 171 -5.05 -2.67 -14.31
C ALA A 171 -4.73 -2.81 -12.81
N ALA A 172 -5.14 -3.91 -12.18
CA ALA A 172 -4.86 -4.19 -10.77
C ALA A 172 -3.35 -4.37 -10.52
N TYR A 173 -2.64 -5.10 -11.37
CA TYR A 173 -1.18 -5.25 -11.26
C TYR A 173 -0.43 -3.95 -11.54
N ALA A 174 -0.88 -3.13 -12.49
CA ALA A 174 -0.31 -1.81 -12.73
C ALA A 174 -0.50 -0.89 -11.53
N ALA A 175 -1.71 -0.86 -10.94
CA ALA A 175 -1.98 -0.10 -9.72
C ALA A 175 -1.09 -0.55 -8.55
N LEU A 176 -0.91 -1.86 -8.40
CA LEU A 176 -0.02 -2.44 -7.38
C LEU A 176 1.45 -2.06 -7.61
N ALA A 177 1.91 -2.09 -8.86
CA ALA A 177 3.26 -1.68 -9.23
C ALA A 177 3.52 -0.20 -8.94
N VAL A 178 2.57 0.68 -9.30
CA VAL A 178 2.64 2.12 -9.02
C VAL A 178 2.60 2.39 -7.52
N TRP A 179 1.75 1.70 -6.77
CA TRP A 179 1.71 1.81 -5.31
C TRP A 179 3.05 1.38 -4.70
N HIS A 180 3.60 0.25 -5.14
CA HIS A 180 4.87 -0.28 -4.64
C HIS A 180 6.05 0.65 -4.97
N SER A 181 6.12 1.21 -6.19
CA SER A 181 7.18 2.15 -6.57
C SER A 181 7.14 3.43 -5.72
N ARG A 182 5.95 3.98 -5.48
CA ARG A 182 5.76 5.14 -4.58
C ARG A 182 6.21 4.82 -3.15
N GLN A 183 5.91 3.62 -2.65
CA GLN A 183 6.34 3.17 -1.32
C GLN A 183 7.86 3.02 -1.22
N LEU A 184 8.51 2.47 -2.25
CA LEU A 184 9.96 2.38 -2.30
C LEU A 184 10.62 3.76 -2.35
N ALA A 185 10.09 4.69 -3.14
CA ALA A 185 10.60 6.06 -3.20
C ALA A 185 10.50 6.75 -1.82
N ALA A 186 9.35 6.60 -1.13
CA ALA A 186 9.18 7.11 0.22
C ALA A 186 10.17 6.48 1.23
N ALA A 187 10.37 5.16 1.15
CA ALA A 187 11.32 4.46 1.99
C ALA A 187 12.77 4.89 1.74
N HIS A 188 13.15 5.13 0.48
CA HIS A 188 14.46 5.67 0.12
C HIS A 188 14.68 7.06 0.72
N ARG A 189 13.72 7.97 0.54
CA ARG A 189 13.79 9.33 1.13
C ARG A 189 13.95 9.27 2.65
N TRP A 190 13.11 8.46 3.33
CA TRP A 190 13.19 8.30 4.78
C TRP A 190 14.51 7.70 5.25
N SER A 191 15.08 6.75 4.50
CA SER A 191 16.36 6.14 4.86
C SER A 191 17.56 7.07 4.68
N ALA A 192 17.47 8.01 3.74
CA ALA A 192 18.53 8.98 3.47
C ALA A 192 18.47 10.15 4.46
N ASP A 193 17.26 10.62 4.78
CA ASP A 193 17.02 11.73 5.68
C ASP A 193 15.81 11.39 6.56
N PRO A 194 15.99 10.80 7.75
CA PRO A 194 14.87 10.42 8.60
C PRO A 194 14.29 11.65 9.30
N ALA A 195 12.98 11.89 9.14
CA ALA A 195 12.32 12.99 9.85
C ALA A 195 12.45 12.87 11.39
N GLY A 196 12.66 14.01 12.03
CA GLY A 196 12.86 14.14 13.48
C GLY A 196 14.35 14.21 13.88
N PRO A 197 14.67 14.19 15.18
CA PRO A 197 16.04 14.27 15.68
C PRO A 197 16.87 13.06 15.24
N SER A 198 18.18 13.27 15.09
CA SER A 198 19.16 12.23 14.81
C SER A 198 19.06 11.10 15.84
N ARG A 199 19.05 9.86 15.35
CA ARG A 199 18.87 8.68 16.19
C ARG A 199 19.66 7.50 15.66
N PHE A 200 20.03 6.58 16.55
CA PHE A 200 20.62 5.32 16.13
C PHE A 200 19.57 4.46 15.41
N PRO A 201 19.96 3.80 14.31
CA PRO A 201 19.06 2.90 13.60
C PRO A 201 18.71 1.70 14.47
N PRO A 202 17.47 1.15 14.36
CA PRO A 202 17.08 -0.03 15.14
C PRO A 202 17.93 -1.25 14.75
N PRO A 203 18.16 -2.20 15.68
CA PRO A 203 18.95 -3.40 15.40
C PRO A 203 18.33 -4.24 14.28
N VAL A 204 19.17 -4.92 13.51
CA VAL A 204 18.76 -5.83 12.44
C VAL A 204 18.47 -7.21 13.05
N PRO A 205 17.24 -7.76 12.94
CA PRO A 205 16.96 -9.13 13.36
C PRO A 205 17.74 -10.14 12.52
N TRP A 206 18.11 -11.27 13.12
CA TRP A 206 18.88 -12.35 12.46
C TRP A 206 18.18 -12.97 11.24
N TRP A 207 16.85 -12.93 11.17
CA TRP A 207 16.06 -13.40 10.03
C TRP A 207 15.94 -12.38 8.89
N GLU A 208 16.12 -11.09 9.17
CA GLU A 208 15.91 -10.01 8.18
C GLU A 208 16.86 -10.09 6.96
N PRO A 209 18.11 -10.57 7.08
CA PRO A 209 18.98 -10.90 5.94
C PRO A 209 18.41 -11.93 4.96
N TRP A 210 17.55 -12.85 5.42
CA TRP A 210 16.99 -13.91 4.58
C TRP A 210 15.89 -13.41 3.63
N LEU A 211 15.24 -12.28 3.96
CA LEU A 211 14.23 -11.67 3.09
C LEU A 211 14.82 -10.85 1.93
N GLY A 212 16.13 -10.62 1.94
CA GLY A 212 16.83 -9.80 0.95
C GLY A 212 17.39 -10.61 -0.22
N GLY A 213 16.88 -10.35 -1.42
CA GLY A 213 17.61 -10.56 -2.68
C GLY A 213 17.85 -12.01 -3.11
N ARG A 214 19.06 -12.27 -3.66
CA ARG A 214 19.46 -13.50 -4.38
C ARG A 214 19.22 -14.79 -3.59
N ARG A 215 19.26 -14.75 -2.25
CA ARG A 215 19.06 -15.94 -1.41
C ARG A 215 17.62 -16.42 -1.43
N LEU A 216 16.65 -15.51 -1.31
CA LEU A 216 15.24 -15.88 -1.42
C LEU A 216 14.90 -16.30 -2.86
N LEU A 217 15.46 -15.61 -3.86
CA LEU A 217 15.32 -16.03 -5.26
C LEU A 217 15.95 -17.40 -5.52
N ALA A 218 17.10 -17.71 -4.92
CA ALA A 218 17.74 -19.01 -5.02
C ALA A 218 16.91 -20.10 -4.32
N LEU A 219 16.32 -19.81 -3.15
CA LEU A 219 15.40 -20.73 -2.48
C LEU A 219 14.13 -20.95 -3.29
N LEU A 220 13.59 -19.90 -3.90
CA LEU A 220 12.39 -19.99 -4.73
C LEU A 220 12.68 -20.73 -6.05
N ALA A 221 13.84 -20.49 -6.67
CA ALA A 221 14.32 -21.23 -7.82
C ALA A 221 14.60 -22.71 -7.49
N ALA A 222 15.23 -22.99 -6.34
CA ALA A 222 15.46 -24.36 -5.87
C ALA A 222 14.14 -25.08 -5.59
N TYR A 223 13.17 -24.41 -4.97
CA TYR A 223 11.83 -24.94 -4.76
C TYR A 223 11.13 -25.25 -6.10
N VAL A 224 11.14 -24.32 -7.05
CA VAL A 224 10.57 -24.54 -8.39
C VAL A 224 11.26 -25.72 -9.09
N LEU A 225 12.59 -25.81 -9.02
CA LEU A 225 13.35 -26.91 -9.62
C LEU A 225 13.00 -28.26 -9.00
N VAL A 226 12.85 -28.32 -7.67
CA VAL A 226 12.40 -29.54 -6.97
C VAL A 226 10.98 -29.92 -7.38
N VAL A 227 10.05 -28.96 -7.45
CA VAL A 227 8.67 -29.23 -7.89
C VAL A 227 8.64 -29.74 -9.32
N VAL A 228 9.41 -29.13 -10.23
CA VAL A 228 9.53 -29.58 -11.62
C VAL A 228 10.09 -31.00 -11.71
N LEU A 229 11.15 -31.32 -10.96
CA LEU A 229 11.76 -32.65 -10.91
C LEU A 229 10.86 -33.75 -10.33
N VAL A 230 9.92 -33.39 -9.46
CA VAL A 230 8.98 -34.35 -8.83
C VAL A 230 7.74 -34.56 -9.69
N VAL A 231 7.36 -33.57 -10.51
CA VAL A 231 6.13 -33.59 -11.32
C VAL A 231 6.38 -34.10 -12.75
N LEU A 232 7.60 -34.00 -13.28
CA LEU A 232 8.05 -34.61 -14.54
C LEU A 232 8.58 -36.03 -14.30
#